data_AF-A0A9Q1MH59-F1
#
_entry.id   AF-A0A9Q1MH59-F1
#
_cell.length_a   1.000
_cell.length_b   1.000
_cell.length_c   1.000
_cell.angle_alpha   90.00
_cell.angle_beta   90.00
_cell.angle_gamma   90.00
#
_symmetry.space_group_name_H-M   'P 1'
#
loop_
_entity.id
_entity.type
_entity.pdbx_description
1 polymer ?
#
loop_
_entity_poly.entity_id
_entity_poly.type
_entity_poly.pdbx_seq_one_letter_code
_entity_poly.pdbx_strand_id
1 'polypeptide(L)'
;MTQIERAVANPSAIRDRCIGSVLSGGGSRPFENAESADWANMIDGFQKGTVESRLGIPIFYGTDAIHGNNNVWGATIFPHNIGLGATRDANLVRRIGEVTALETRACGSPYPFAPCVAVAKDPRWGRFYESYSEDTEVVRKMTSLVSGLQGQPPEGHPYGYPYVAGRNYGMASAKHFVGDGATEKGINGLLITDWEALERLTDPHDSDYRQSVKSTINAGIDMELLSLVESGEIAMTRIDDDVERILRIKFVAGLFEHPFTDRFGWLQGILISFCGCSLYGILCIKVAREAVRKSLVLLKNGKDPKKPFLPLDKTAKKILVAGTHADDLGHQCGGWTATWTGLSGRITVGTTILDALRELLGDKTEIVFEPNPTAETFASHDFSFAVVAIGEGP
;
A
#
# COMPACT_ATOMS: atom_id res chain seq x y z
N MET A 1 8.41 15.18 -18.98
CA MET A 1 8.14 15.12 -17.53
C MET A 1 8.57 13.78 -16.96
N THR A 2 9.72 13.74 -16.28
CA THR A 2 10.32 12.50 -15.74
C THR A 2 9.88 12.22 -14.30
N GLN A 3 9.75 10.95 -13.93
CA GLN A 3 9.63 10.49 -12.55
C GLN A 3 10.98 9.97 -12.05
N ILE A 4 11.42 10.41 -10.86
CA ILE A 4 12.68 9.96 -10.24
C ILE A 4 12.44 9.36 -8.86
N GLU A 5 13.39 8.57 -8.37
CA GLU A 5 13.35 8.03 -7.02
C GLU A 5 13.78 9.11 -6.00
N ARG A 6 13.18 9.09 -4.81
CA ARG A 6 13.42 10.02 -3.70
C ARG A 6 14.90 10.20 -3.35
N ALA A 7 15.72 9.15 -3.35
CA ALA A 7 17.12 9.18 -2.93
C ALA A 7 18.00 10.06 -3.85
N VAL A 8 17.58 10.28 -5.09
CA VAL A 8 18.26 11.19 -6.03
C VAL A 8 17.54 12.54 -6.17
N ALA A 9 16.37 12.69 -5.55
CA ALA A 9 15.59 13.92 -5.58
C ALA A 9 16.17 14.97 -4.61
N ASN A 10 16.23 16.21 -5.08
CA ASN A 10 16.54 17.40 -4.28
C ASN A 10 16.01 18.64 -5.01
N PRO A 11 15.84 19.80 -4.34
CA PRO A 11 15.23 20.99 -4.96
C PRO A 11 15.91 21.43 -6.27
N SER A 12 17.25 21.36 -6.35
CA SER A 12 17.99 21.71 -7.57
C SER A 12 17.73 20.72 -8.70
N ALA A 13 17.71 19.41 -8.42
CA ALA A 13 17.34 18.41 -9.41
C ALA A 13 15.93 18.65 -9.95
N ILE A 14 14.96 18.93 -9.07
CA ILE A 14 13.58 19.23 -9.47
C ILE A 14 13.53 20.46 -10.40
N ARG A 15 14.20 21.55 -10.02
CA ARG A 15 14.22 22.82 -10.75
C ARG A 15 14.96 22.71 -12.08
N ASP A 16 16.20 22.24 -12.05
CA ASP A 16 17.15 22.34 -13.16
C ASP A 16 16.92 21.25 -14.23
N ARG A 17 16.26 20.14 -13.86
CA ARG A 17 15.91 19.04 -14.77
C ARG A 17 14.42 18.99 -15.12
N CYS A 18 13.61 19.94 -14.65
CA CYS A 18 12.17 20.00 -14.89
C CYS A 18 11.45 18.68 -14.52
N ILE A 19 11.79 18.11 -13.37
CA ILE A 19 11.25 16.82 -12.92
C ILE A 19 9.74 16.95 -12.70
N GLY A 20 8.97 15.99 -13.21
CA GLY A 20 7.51 16.00 -13.17
C GLY A 20 6.92 15.22 -11.98
N SER A 21 7.67 14.26 -11.45
CA SER A 21 7.26 13.43 -10.33
C SER A 21 8.47 12.87 -9.54
N VAL A 22 8.25 12.59 -8.26
CA VAL A 22 9.14 11.80 -7.41
C VAL A 22 8.35 10.62 -6.86
N LEU A 23 9.00 9.49 -6.61
CA LEU A 23 8.40 8.35 -5.91
C LEU A 23 9.27 7.86 -4.76
N SER A 24 8.65 7.18 -3.81
CA SER A 24 9.31 6.27 -2.88
C SER A 24 8.94 4.83 -3.22
N GLY A 25 9.95 4.00 -3.53
CA GLY A 25 9.79 2.55 -3.63
C GLY A 25 9.65 1.91 -2.24
N GLY A 26 9.41 0.60 -2.20
CA GLY A 26 9.28 -0.16 -0.95
C GLY A 26 10.49 0.03 -0.02
N GLY A 27 10.26 0.60 1.17
CA GLY A 27 11.32 0.88 2.14
C GLY A 27 12.18 2.13 1.86
N SER A 28 11.95 2.86 0.76
CA SER A 28 12.64 4.14 0.51
C SER A 28 12.01 5.25 1.34
N ARG A 29 12.47 5.38 2.57
CA ARG A 29 12.00 6.34 3.58
C ARG A 29 13.01 7.47 3.83
N PRO A 30 12.58 8.62 4.38
CA PRO A 30 13.49 9.70 4.76
C PRO A 30 14.61 9.20 5.69
N PHE A 31 14.23 8.43 6.71
CA PHE A 31 15.09 7.75 7.68
C PHE A 31 14.27 6.69 8.42
N GLU A 32 14.92 5.90 9.28
CA GLU A 32 14.26 4.85 10.08
C GLU A 32 13.21 5.43 11.03
N ASN A 33 12.03 4.80 11.07
CA ASN A 33 10.89 5.21 11.90
C ASN A 33 10.37 6.65 11.62
N ALA A 34 10.61 7.18 10.42
CA ALA A 34 10.09 8.47 10.00
C ALA A 34 8.55 8.51 10.09
N GLU A 35 8.03 9.50 10.82
CA GLU A 35 6.60 9.72 11.04
C GLU A 35 5.98 10.60 9.95
N SER A 36 4.66 10.78 9.98
CA SER A 36 3.92 11.57 8.96
C SER A 36 4.52 12.95 8.70
N ALA A 37 4.92 13.66 9.77
CA ALA A 37 5.44 15.01 9.67
C ALA A 37 6.82 15.05 8.97
N ASP A 38 7.65 14.03 9.17
CA ASP A 38 8.97 13.92 8.54
C ASP A 38 8.85 13.72 7.03
N TRP A 39 7.90 12.87 6.62
CA TRP A 39 7.54 12.69 5.21
C TRP A 39 7.04 14.01 4.60
N ALA A 40 6.10 14.69 5.28
CA ALA A 40 5.57 15.97 4.82
C ALA A 40 6.67 17.04 4.65
N ASN A 41 7.62 17.11 5.61
CA ASN A 41 8.77 18.01 5.53
C ASN A 41 9.66 17.72 4.32
N MET A 42 9.95 16.45 4.07
CA MET A 42 10.77 16.04 2.94
C MET A 42 10.08 16.37 1.60
N ILE A 43 8.80 16.00 1.45
CA ILE A 43 8.04 16.22 0.20
C ILE A 43 7.85 17.72 -0.07
N ASP A 44 7.46 18.50 0.94
CA ASP A 44 7.39 19.96 0.81
C ASP A 44 8.76 20.56 0.44
N GLY A 45 9.85 19.97 0.94
CA GLY A 45 11.21 20.31 0.57
C GLY A 45 11.48 20.16 -0.92
N PHE A 46 11.11 19.03 -1.53
CA PHE A 46 11.23 18.81 -2.96
C PHE A 46 10.34 19.77 -3.76
N GLN A 47 9.12 20.01 -3.29
CA GLN A 47 8.18 20.90 -3.95
C GLN A 47 8.67 22.36 -4.03
N LYS A 48 9.50 22.83 -3.09
CA LYS A 48 10.12 24.17 -3.20
C LYS A 48 10.92 24.35 -4.48
N GLY A 49 11.55 23.28 -5.00
CA GLY A 49 12.25 23.32 -6.27
C GLY A 49 11.35 23.68 -7.46
N THR A 50 10.05 23.35 -7.40
CA THR A 50 9.11 23.72 -8.47
C THR A 50 8.74 25.19 -8.43
N VAL A 51 8.58 25.78 -7.23
CA VAL A 51 8.27 27.21 -7.05
C VAL A 51 9.37 28.09 -7.64
N GLU A 52 10.62 27.65 -7.53
CA GLU A 52 11.79 28.34 -8.10
C GLU A 52 11.98 28.08 -9.61
N SER A 53 11.22 27.15 -10.19
CA SER A 53 11.32 26.82 -11.62
C SER A 53 10.57 27.84 -12.48
N ARG A 54 10.95 27.95 -13.76
CA ARG A 54 10.38 28.92 -14.71
C ARG A 54 8.85 28.86 -14.82
N LEU A 55 8.26 27.67 -14.78
CA LEU A 55 6.82 27.47 -14.99
C LEU A 55 6.04 27.15 -13.71
N GLY A 56 6.71 26.95 -12.57
CA GLY A 56 6.02 26.67 -11.31
C GLY A 56 5.24 25.36 -11.29
N ILE A 57 5.49 24.40 -12.21
CA ILE A 57 4.67 23.18 -12.32
C ILE A 57 4.97 22.25 -11.13
N PRO A 58 3.98 21.94 -10.27
CA PRO A 58 4.18 21.10 -9.08
C PRO A 58 4.55 19.67 -9.45
N ILE A 59 5.33 18.97 -8.61
CA ILE A 59 5.57 17.53 -8.78
C ILE A 59 4.40 16.70 -8.26
N PHE A 60 4.24 15.50 -8.81
CA PHE A 60 3.59 14.41 -8.08
C PHE A 60 4.57 13.78 -7.10
N TYR A 61 4.11 13.44 -5.90
CA TYR A 61 4.83 12.50 -5.05
C TYR A 61 4.04 11.20 -4.97
N GLY A 62 4.65 10.10 -5.42
CA GLY A 62 4.06 8.76 -5.46
C GLY A 62 4.60 7.85 -4.36
N THR A 63 3.75 6.96 -3.85
CA THR A 63 4.14 5.95 -2.85
C THR A 63 3.27 4.70 -2.96
N ASP A 64 3.85 3.53 -2.72
CA ASP A 64 3.11 2.27 -2.61
C ASP A 64 2.28 2.22 -1.31
N ALA A 65 1.03 2.68 -1.38
CA ALA A 65 0.07 2.60 -0.28
C ALA A 65 -0.92 1.42 -0.48
N ILE A 66 -0.39 0.20 -0.61
CA ILE A 66 -1.15 -0.97 -1.08
C ILE A 66 -2.06 -1.62 -0.04
N HIS A 67 -1.78 -1.43 1.26
CA HIS A 67 -2.60 -1.92 2.38
C HIS A 67 -2.61 -0.91 3.55
N GLY A 68 -2.86 0.35 3.20
CA GLY A 68 -2.62 1.52 4.07
C GLY A 68 -1.33 2.23 3.68
N ASN A 69 -0.96 3.30 4.40
CA ASN A 69 0.26 4.08 4.13
C ASN A 69 1.52 3.37 4.70
N ASN A 70 1.75 2.16 4.21
CA ASN A 70 2.53 1.09 4.84
C ASN A 70 4.06 1.30 4.92
N ASN A 71 4.61 2.29 4.22
CA ASN A 71 6.01 2.70 4.36
C ASN A 71 6.24 3.64 5.57
N VAL A 72 5.18 4.20 6.15
CA VAL A 72 5.26 5.23 7.18
C VAL A 72 5.13 4.61 8.57
N TRP A 73 6.01 5.00 9.48
CA TRP A 73 5.98 4.49 10.85
C TRP A 73 4.69 4.93 11.56
N GLY A 74 4.04 3.96 12.22
CA GLY A 74 2.81 4.19 12.96
C GLY A 74 1.54 4.34 12.12
N ALA A 75 1.64 4.30 10.79
CA ALA A 75 0.46 4.29 9.90
C ALA A 75 -0.41 3.04 10.11
N THR A 76 -1.69 3.15 9.76
CA THR A 76 -2.61 2.01 9.87
C THR A 76 -2.29 0.98 8.80
N ILE A 77 -2.00 -0.25 9.23
CA ILE A 77 -1.81 -1.39 8.33
C ILE A 77 -3.12 -2.20 8.25
N PHE A 78 -3.66 -2.32 7.04
CA PHE A 78 -4.86 -3.10 6.75
C PHE A 78 -4.49 -4.53 6.33
N PRO A 79 -5.43 -5.49 6.36
CA PRO A 79 -5.20 -6.79 5.72
C PRO A 79 -4.82 -6.61 4.25
N HIS A 80 -3.86 -7.41 3.78
CA HIS A 80 -3.58 -7.52 2.34
C HIS A 80 -4.81 -7.92 1.54
N ASN A 81 -4.77 -7.63 0.24
CA ASN A 81 -5.91 -7.69 -0.65
C ASN A 81 -6.60 -9.06 -0.68
N ILE A 82 -5.87 -10.17 -0.58
CA ILE A 82 -6.47 -11.52 -0.48
C ILE A 82 -7.45 -11.65 0.70
N GLY A 83 -7.09 -11.08 1.85
CA GLY A 83 -7.94 -11.03 3.03
C GLY A 83 -9.13 -10.09 2.83
N LEU A 84 -8.93 -8.94 2.21
CA LEU A 84 -10.02 -8.02 1.86
C LEU A 84 -11.01 -8.65 0.87
N GLY A 85 -10.50 -9.43 -0.08
CA GLY A 85 -11.29 -10.25 -0.98
C GLY A 85 -12.22 -11.17 -0.19
N ALA A 86 -11.69 -11.92 0.78
CA ALA A 86 -12.44 -12.84 1.63
C ALA A 86 -13.65 -12.19 2.34
N THR A 87 -13.58 -10.89 2.63
CA THR A 87 -14.70 -10.14 3.25
C THR A 87 -15.93 -10.04 2.36
N ARG A 88 -15.75 -10.07 1.02
CA ARG A 88 -16.77 -9.78 0.00
C ARG A 88 -17.50 -8.43 0.23
N ASP A 89 -16.86 -7.49 0.93
CA ASP A 89 -17.46 -6.23 1.38
C ASP A 89 -16.81 -5.02 0.67
N ALA A 90 -17.37 -4.65 -0.49
CA ALA A 90 -16.90 -3.50 -1.26
C ALA A 90 -17.03 -2.17 -0.50
N ASN A 91 -17.98 -2.05 0.42
CA ASN A 91 -18.15 -0.83 1.23
C ASN A 91 -17.03 -0.71 2.27
N LEU A 92 -16.63 -1.82 2.89
CA LEU A 92 -15.45 -1.86 3.75
C LEU A 92 -14.20 -1.43 2.99
N VAL A 93 -13.96 -1.99 1.81
CA VAL A 93 -12.79 -1.64 0.97
C VAL A 93 -12.80 -0.17 0.56
N ARG A 94 -13.97 0.40 0.24
CA ARG A 94 -14.11 1.85 -0.01
C ARG A 94 -13.65 2.68 1.19
N ARG A 95 -14.07 2.34 2.41
CA ARG A 95 -13.65 3.06 3.64
C ARG A 95 -12.16 2.88 3.93
N ILE A 96 -11.57 1.74 3.60
CA ILE A 96 -10.12 1.53 3.68
C ILE A 96 -9.40 2.52 2.75
N GLY A 97 -9.92 2.72 1.52
CA GLY A 97 -9.42 3.74 0.60
C GLY A 97 -9.52 5.16 1.16
N GLU A 98 -10.63 5.50 1.83
CA GLU A 98 -10.80 6.81 2.49
C GLU A 98 -9.74 7.06 3.57
N VAL A 99 -9.52 6.07 4.46
CA VAL A 99 -8.47 6.16 5.48
C VAL A 99 -7.08 6.27 4.83
N THR A 100 -6.80 5.44 3.83
CA THR A 100 -5.52 5.43 3.13
C THR A 100 -5.23 6.77 2.47
N ALA A 101 -6.22 7.40 1.80
CA ALA A 101 -6.07 8.71 1.18
C ALA A 101 -5.70 9.79 2.21
N LEU A 102 -6.37 9.79 3.36
CA LEU A 102 -6.10 10.75 4.42
C LEU A 102 -4.69 10.55 5.00
N GLU A 103 -4.27 9.31 5.23
CA GLU A 103 -2.92 9.03 5.73
C GLU A 103 -1.81 9.41 4.73
N THR A 104 -2.00 9.13 3.43
CA THR A 104 -1.01 9.51 2.41
C THR A 104 -0.95 11.02 2.23
N ARG A 105 -2.11 11.71 2.26
CA ARG A 105 -2.17 13.18 2.16
C ARG A 105 -1.58 13.87 3.38
N ALA A 106 -1.74 13.29 4.58
CA ALA A 106 -1.08 13.78 5.80
C ALA A 106 0.46 13.68 5.72
N CYS A 107 0.99 12.74 4.95
CA CYS A 107 2.42 12.64 4.65
C CYS A 107 2.88 13.56 3.52
N GLY A 108 1.96 14.29 2.86
CA GLY A 108 2.25 15.12 1.69
C GLY A 108 2.17 14.40 0.34
N SER A 109 1.86 13.10 0.32
CA SER A 109 1.80 12.29 -0.90
C SER A 109 0.39 12.30 -1.51
N PRO A 110 0.16 12.93 -2.68
CA PRO A 110 -1.12 12.87 -3.39
C PRO A 110 -1.34 11.57 -4.15
N TYR A 111 -0.31 10.76 -4.40
CA TYR A 111 -0.38 9.70 -5.41
C TYR A 111 -0.10 8.29 -4.84
N PRO A 112 -1.08 7.68 -4.14
CA PRO A 112 -0.98 6.28 -3.73
C PRO A 112 -1.06 5.33 -4.93
N PHE A 113 -0.05 4.45 -5.09
CA PHE A 113 -0.05 3.40 -6.12
C PHE A 113 -0.94 2.22 -5.73
N ALA A 114 -2.25 2.42 -5.69
CA ALA A 114 -3.25 1.41 -5.39
C ALA A 114 -4.58 1.69 -6.12
N PRO A 115 -5.44 0.69 -6.40
CA PRO A 115 -5.32 -0.74 -6.05
C PRO A 115 -4.48 -1.60 -7.01
N CYS A 116 -3.90 -2.68 -6.49
CA CYS A 116 -3.55 -3.85 -7.31
C CYS A 116 -4.85 -4.60 -7.68
N VAL A 117 -5.15 -4.68 -8.98
CA VAL A 117 -6.37 -5.31 -9.53
C VAL A 117 -6.06 -6.57 -10.33
N ALA A 118 -4.92 -7.20 -10.02
CA ALA A 118 -4.56 -8.51 -10.54
C ALA A 118 -5.66 -9.53 -10.24
N VAL A 119 -5.97 -10.38 -11.22
CA VAL A 119 -6.78 -11.59 -11.03
C VAL A 119 -5.82 -12.76 -10.97
N ALA A 120 -5.32 -13.10 -9.78
CA ALA A 120 -4.25 -14.07 -9.64
C ALA A 120 -4.75 -15.50 -9.89
N LYS A 121 -4.08 -16.25 -10.78
CA LYS A 121 -4.49 -17.60 -11.19
C LYS A 121 -3.63 -18.72 -10.62
N ASP A 122 -2.42 -18.40 -10.13
CA ASP A 122 -1.47 -19.37 -9.63
C ASP A 122 -0.88 -18.90 -8.28
N PRO A 123 -1.18 -19.60 -7.16
CA PRO A 123 -0.72 -19.21 -5.83
C PRO A 123 0.79 -19.31 -5.62
N ARG A 124 1.54 -19.87 -6.58
CA ARG A 124 3.02 -19.82 -6.57
C ARG A 124 3.56 -18.42 -6.87
N TRP A 125 2.71 -17.51 -7.36
CA TRP A 125 3.10 -16.13 -7.63
C TRP A 125 3.37 -15.38 -6.32
N GLY A 126 4.56 -14.80 -6.17
CA GLY A 126 4.96 -14.10 -4.94
C GLY A 126 4.12 -12.86 -4.58
N ARG A 127 3.28 -12.36 -5.50
CA ARG A 127 2.35 -11.25 -5.27
C ARG A 127 0.88 -11.70 -5.16
N PHE A 128 0.63 -13.00 -4.97
CA PHE A 128 -0.73 -13.53 -4.90
C PHE A 128 -1.57 -12.87 -3.81
N TYR A 129 -0.95 -12.50 -2.68
CA TYR A 129 -1.62 -11.78 -1.58
C TYR A 129 -2.06 -10.36 -1.96
N GLU A 130 -1.47 -9.75 -2.99
CA GLU A 130 -1.86 -8.44 -3.53
C GLU A 130 -3.09 -8.53 -4.43
N SER A 131 -3.53 -9.72 -4.83
CA SER A 131 -4.79 -9.92 -5.55
C SER A 131 -5.95 -10.13 -4.58
N TYR A 132 -7.08 -9.49 -4.85
CA TYR A 132 -8.30 -9.73 -4.06
C TYR A 132 -8.87 -11.14 -4.28
N SER A 133 -8.71 -11.70 -5.47
CA SER A 133 -9.28 -13.01 -5.80
C SER A 133 -8.79 -13.53 -7.15
N GLU A 134 -8.86 -14.84 -7.32
CA GLU A 134 -8.83 -15.50 -8.63
C GLU A 134 -10.10 -15.25 -9.46
N ASP A 135 -11.19 -14.77 -8.83
CA ASP A 135 -12.46 -14.42 -9.49
C ASP A 135 -12.50 -12.92 -9.85
N THR A 136 -12.62 -12.65 -11.14
CA THR A 136 -12.72 -11.30 -11.70
C THR A 136 -13.90 -10.50 -11.12
N GLU A 137 -15.02 -11.15 -10.79
CA GLU A 137 -16.18 -10.45 -10.22
C GLU A 137 -15.94 -9.96 -8.81
N VAL A 138 -15.13 -10.68 -8.03
CA VAL A 138 -14.70 -10.22 -6.70
C VAL A 138 -13.74 -9.04 -6.87
N VAL A 139 -12.73 -9.16 -7.72
CA VAL A 139 -11.77 -8.06 -7.99
C VAL A 139 -12.51 -6.80 -8.46
N ARG A 140 -13.46 -6.93 -9.39
CA ARG A 140 -14.30 -5.83 -9.89
C ARG A 140 -15.09 -5.12 -8.79
N LYS A 141 -15.60 -5.86 -7.79
CA LYS A 141 -16.29 -5.25 -6.64
C LYS A 141 -15.33 -4.49 -5.72
N MET A 142 -14.09 -4.98 -5.57
CA MET A 142 -13.07 -4.35 -4.72
C MET A 142 -12.43 -3.10 -5.32
N THR A 143 -12.69 -2.79 -6.60
CA THR A 143 -12.28 -1.50 -7.19
C THR A 143 -12.96 -0.30 -6.53
N SER A 144 -13.91 -0.51 -5.62
CA SER A 144 -14.44 0.52 -4.71
C SER A 144 -13.35 1.23 -3.90
N LEU A 145 -12.15 0.64 -3.75
CA LEU A 145 -10.97 1.32 -3.21
C LEU A 145 -10.67 2.61 -3.97
N VAL A 146 -10.82 2.62 -5.30
CA VAL A 146 -10.56 3.79 -6.16
C VAL A 146 -11.40 4.99 -5.73
N SER A 147 -12.71 4.80 -5.54
CA SER A 147 -13.59 5.87 -5.08
C SER A 147 -13.40 6.22 -3.61
N GLY A 148 -12.83 5.33 -2.80
CA GLY A 148 -12.37 5.66 -1.46
C GLY A 148 -11.16 6.59 -1.51
N LEU A 149 -10.20 6.29 -2.38
CA LEU A 149 -8.98 7.07 -2.56
C LEU A 149 -9.25 8.45 -3.18
N GLN A 150 -10.00 8.48 -4.28
CA GLN A 150 -10.24 9.67 -5.11
C GLN A 150 -11.48 10.47 -4.70
N GLY A 151 -12.37 9.88 -3.89
CA GLY A 151 -13.73 10.37 -3.70
C GLY A 151 -14.69 9.89 -4.80
N GLN A 152 -15.99 10.07 -4.58
CA GLN A 152 -17.01 9.68 -5.54
C GLN A 152 -17.14 10.73 -6.65
N PRO A 153 -17.04 10.35 -7.94
CA PRO A 153 -17.32 11.27 -9.03
C PRO A 153 -18.79 11.70 -9.00
N PRO A 154 -19.11 12.96 -9.36
CA PRO A 154 -20.49 13.41 -9.47
C PRO A 154 -21.23 12.67 -10.58
N GLU A 155 -22.55 12.64 -10.50
CA GLU A 155 -23.39 12.07 -11.55
C GLU A 155 -23.10 12.76 -12.90
N GLY A 156 -22.96 11.95 -13.95
CA GLY A 156 -22.64 12.45 -15.30
C GLY A 156 -21.15 12.71 -15.54
N HIS A 157 -20.26 12.49 -14.57
CA HIS A 157 -18.81 12.55 -14.82
C HIS A 157 -18.39 11.52 -15.89
N PRO A 158 -17.65 11.93 -16.94
CA PRO A 158 -17.35 11.06 -18.08
C PRO A 158 -16.49 9.85 -17.69
N TYR A 159 -16.87 8.68 -18.22
CA TYR A 159 -16.06 7.46 -18.09
C TYR A 159 -14.68 7.65 -18.70
N GLY A 160 -13.64 7.17 -18.00
CA GLY A 160 -12.25 7.27 -18.43
C GLY A 160 -11.60 8.64 -18.23
N TYR A 161 -12.34 9.64 -17.74
CA TYR A 161 -11.76 10.94 -17.38
C TYR A 161 -11.32 10.95 -15.91
N PRO A 162 -10.11 11.45 -15.58
CA PRO A 162 -9.60 11.45 -14.21
C PRO A 162 -10.49 12.26 -13.27
N TYR A 163 -10.57 11.83 -12.00
CA TYR A 163 -11.32 12.51 -10.96
C TYR A 163 -10.59 12.45 -9.63
N VAL A 164 -10.61 13.57 -8.90
CA VAL A 164 -10.21 13.67 -7.49
C VAL A 164 -11.14 14.69 -6.86
N ALA A 165 -11.86 14.33 -5.80
CA ALA A 165 -12.87 15.17 -5.17
C ALA A 165 -12.28 16.41 -4.45
N GLY A 166 -10.97 16.43 -4.22
CA GLY A 166 -10.25 17.60 -3.71
C GLY A 166 -8.98 17.22 -2.95
N ARG A 167 -8.37 18.23 -2.31
CA ARG A 167 -7.05 18.10 -1.68
C ARG A 167 -6.91 17.07 -0.54
N ASN A 168 -7.99 16.48 -0.04
CA ASN A 168 -7.95 15.45 1.00
C ASN A 168 -7.99 14.03 0.43
N TYR A 169 -8.13 13.90 -0.88
CA TYR A 169 -8.18 12.64 -1.61
C TYR A 169 -6.86 12.39 -2.34
N GLY A 170 -6.58 11.13 -2.62
CA GLY A 170 -5.42 10.69 -3.39
C GLY A 170 -5.80 10.35 -4.83
N MET A 171 -4.83 10.41 -5.73
CA MET A 171 -4.94 9.88 -7.08
C MET A 171 -4.69 8.38 -7.03
N ALA A 172 -5.71 7.56 -7.30
CA ALA A 172 -5.52 6.11 -7.37
C ALA A 172 -4.72 5.71 -8.62
N SER A 173 -4.07 4.53 -8.56
CA SER A 173 -3.41 3.87 -9.70
C SER A 173 -3.85 2.42 -9.75
N ALA A 174 -4.71 2.08 -10.72
CA ALA A 174 -5.10 0.71 -10.97
C ALA A 174 -3.95 -0.03 -11.66
N LYS A 175 -3.39 -1.05 -11.00
CA LYS A 175 -2.17 -1.73 -11.46
C LYS A 175 -2.25 -3.26 -11.37
N HIS A 176 -1.48 -4.03 -12.14
CA HIS A 176 -0.56 -3.60 -13.19
C HIS A 176 -1.16 -4.00 -14.55
N PHE A 177 -1.33 -3.04 -15.45
CA PHE A 177 -2.02 -3.27 -16.72
C PHE A 177 -1.11 -3.99 -17.71
N VAL A 178 -1.42 -5.18 -18.23
CA VAL A 178 -2.51 -6.09 -17.83
C VAL A 178 -2.01 -7.52 -17.81
N GLY A 179 -2.66 -8.37 -17.02
CA GLY A 179 -2.38 -9.81 -16.97
C GLY A 179 -1.24 -10.19 -16.01
N ASP A 180 -0.86 -9.30 -15.10
CA ASP A 180 0.09 -9.59 -14.01
C ASP A 180 -0.27 -10.86 -13.22
N GLY A 181 -1.55 -11.08 -12.93
CA GLY A 181 -2.04 -12.26 -12.23
C GLY A 181 -2.12 -13.55 -13.07
N ALA A 182 -1.92 -13.49 -14.39
CA ALA A 182 -1.98 -14.62 -15.31
C ALA A 182 -0.62 -15.33 -15.42
N THR A 183 -0.06 -15.73 -14.28
CA THR A 183 1.27 -16.32 -14.22
C THR A 183 1.29 -17.79 -14.63
N GLU A 184 2.40 -18.22 -15.23
CA GLU A 184 2.68 -19.63 -15.50
C GLU A 184 3.77 -20.11 -14.52
N LYS A 185 3.45 -21.07 -13.66
CA LYS A 185 4.35 -21.56 -12.60
C LYS A 185 4.80 -20.44 -11.65
N GLY A 186 3.93 -19.47 -11.40
CA GLY A 186 4.21 -18.30 -10.55
C GLY A 186 5.10 -17.23 -11.18
N ILE A 187 5.48 -17.36 -12.46
CA ILE A 187 6.28 -16.38 -13.19
C ILE A 187 5.36 -15.55 -14.09
N ASN A 188 5.55 -14.23 -14.09
CA ASN A 188 4.83 -13.33 -14.99
C ASN A 188 5.21 -13.66 -16.44
N GLY A 189 4.24 -14.09 -17.24
CA GLY A 189 4.44 -14.33 -18.68
C GLY A 189 4.40 -13.07 -19.54
N LEU A 190 4.08 -11.91 -18.94
CA LEU A 190 3.94 -10.62 -19.60
C LEU A 190 4.86 -9.60 -18.93
N LEU A 191 5.62 -8.86 -19.74
CA LEU A 191 6.34 -7.68 -19.27
C LEU A 191 5.35 -6.54 -19.10
N ILE A 192 5.37 -5.90 -17.93
CA ILE A 192 4.50 -4.78 -17.57
C ILE A 192 5.39 -3.62 -17.19
N THR A 193 5.04 -2.41 -17.64
CA THR A 193 5.78 -1.20 -17.26
C THR A 193 5.61 -0.93 -15.76
N ASP A 194 6.72 -0.88 -15.04
CA ASP A 194 6.85 -0.73 -13.59
C ASP A 194 8.31 -0.33 -13.26
N TRP A 195 8.72 -0.38 -11.99
CA TRP A 195 10.11 -0.18 -11.58
C TRP A 195 11.08 -1.04 -12.40
N GLU A 196 12.03 -0.36 -13.06
CA GLU A 196 13.05 -0.92 -13.96
C GLU A 196 12.51 -1.74 -15.15
N ALA A 197 11.24 -1.54 -15.53
CA ALA A 197 10.66 -2.34 -16.61
C ALA A 197 11.28 -2.02 -17.99
N LEU A 198 11.87 -0.83 -18.16
CA LEU A 198 12.51 -0.42 -19.41
C LEU A 198 13.81 -1.17 -19.64
N GLU A 199 14.59 -1.33 -18.59
CA GLU A 199 15.84 -2.07 -18.57
C GLU A 199 15.55 -3.56 -18.86
N ARG A 200 14.39 -4.06 -18.42
CA ARG A 200 13.89 -5.44 -18.66
C ARG A 200 13.31 -5.69 -20.05
N LEU A 201 13.17 -4.68 -20.91
CA LEU A 201 12.70 -4.87 -22.29
C LEU A 201 13.72 -5.58 -23.19
N THR A 202 15.00 -5.57 -22.80
CA THR A 202 16.10 -6.12 -23.61
C THR A 202 16.75 -7.28 -22.90
N ASP A 203 17.26 -8.23 -23.69
CA ASP A 203 18.08 -9.35 -23.20
C ASP A 203 19.42 -9.35 -23.97
N PRO A 204 20.57 -9.12 -23.30
CA PRO A 204 20.75 -8.89 -21.86
C PRO A 204 20.08 -7.61 -21.34
N HIS A 205 19.79 -7.58 -20.04
CA HIS A 205 19.20 -6.44 -19.35
C HIS A 205 19.95 -5.14 -19.65
N ASP A 206 19.20 -4.08 -19.93
CA ASP A 206 19.71 -2.73 -20.22
C ASP A 206 20.70 -2.65 -21.42
N SER A 207 20.65 -3.63 -22.33
CA SER A 207 21.57 -3.66 -23.48
C SER A 207 21.26 -2.59 -24.54
N ASP A 208 20.01 -2.11 -24.61
CA ASP A 208 19.62 -1.00 -25.49
C ASP A 208 18.52 -0.13 -24.86
N TYR A 209 18.92 0.67 -23.88
CA TYR A 209 18.01 1.60 -23.18
C TYR A 209 17.31 2.58 -24.13
N ARG A 210 17.98 3.04 -25.19
CA ARG A 210 17.39 3.96 -26.17
C ARG A 210 16.20 3.29 -26.87
N GLN A 211 16.38 2.06 -27.33
CA GLN A 211 15.32 1.28 -27.98
C GLN A 211 14.19 0.93 -27.00
N SER A 212 14.51 0.62 -25.74
CA SER A 212 13.51 0.42 -24.68
C SER A 212 12.62 1.64 -24.50
N VAL A 213 13.22 2.83 -24.33
CA VAL A 213 12.46 4.08 -24.16
C VAL A 213 11.63 4.38 -25.40
N LYS A 214 12.21 4.23 -26.59
CA LYS A 214 11.50 4.44 -27.87
C LYS A 214 10.29 3.53 -28.02
N SER A 215 10.43 2.26 -27.69
CA SER A 215 9.35 1.28 -27.82
C SER A 215 8.21 1.58 -26.85
N THR A 216 8.55 1.97 -25.61
CA THR A 216 7.59 2.26 -24.55
C THR A 216 6.79 3.54 -24.80
N ILE A 217 7.44 4.62 -25.24
CA ILE A 217 6.73 5.88 -25.57
C ILE A 217 5.78 5.67 -26.74
N ASN A 218 6.21 4.94 -27.78
CA ASN A 218 5.35 4.63 -28.91
C ASN A 218 4.23 3.64 -28.56
N ALA A 219 4.37 2.85 -27.50
CA ALA A 219 3.31 2.02 -26.93
C ALA A 219 2.29 2.82 -26.10
N GLY A 220 2.50 4.12 -25.90
CA GLY A 220 1.56 5.03 -25.22
C GLY A 220 1.80 5.17 -23.72
N ILE A 221 3.01 4.90 -23.25
CA ILE A 221 3.40 5.13 -21.86
C ILE A 221 3.99 6.53 -21.73
N ASP A 222 3.44 7.31 -20.81
CA ASP A 222 3.81 8.72 -20.60
C ASP A 222 5.21 8.83 -19.97
N MET A 223 6.23 9.01 -20.80
CA MET A 223 7.63 9.19 -20.37
C MET A 223 8.44 9.83 -21.50
N GLU A 224 9.65 10.34 -21.22
CA GLU A 224 10.38 11.13 -22.22
C GLU A 224 11.88 10.90 -22.19
N LEU A 225 12.49 10.85 -23.38
CA LEU A 225 13.93 10.96 -23.59
C LEU A 225 14.20 12.00 -24.67
N LEU A 226 14.81 13.12 -24.26
CA LEU A 226 15.04 14.30 -25.09
C LEU A 226 15.71 13.97 -26.44
N SER A 227 16.71 13.09 -26.43
CA SER A 227 17.46 12.75 -27.64
C SER A 227 16.64 11.95 -28.68
N LEU A 228 15.55 11.28 -28.30
CA LEU A 228 14.64 10.63 -29.25
C LEU A 228 13.71 11.63 -29.93
N VAL A 229 13.38 12.72 -29.22
CA VAL A 229 12.59 13.83 -29.76
C VAL A 229 13.46 14.68 -30.71
N GLU A 230 14.67 15.04 -30.29
CA GLU A 230 15.61 15.84 -31.09
C GLU A 230 16.01 15.16 -32.40
N SER A 231 16.10 13.83 -32.39
CA SER A 231 16.40 13.01 -33.59
C SER A 231 15.17 12.77 -34.48
N GLY A 232 13.97 13.17 -34.05
CA GLY A 232 12.72 12.93 -34.76
C GLY A 232 12.19 11.49 -34.69
N GLU A 233 12.80 10.63 -33.87
CA GLU A 233 12.35 9.25 -33.66
C GLU A 233 11.06 9.17 -32.83
N ILE A 234 10.75 10.23 -32.08
CA ILE A 234 9.47 10.44 -31.39
C ILE A 234 8.88 11.78 -31.86
N ALA A 235 7.66 11.75 -32.37
CA ALA A 235 6.97 12.94 -32.82
C ALA A 235 6.60 13.86 -31.64
N MET A 236 6.75 15.17 -31.80
CA MET A 236 6.34 16.16 -30.79
C MET A 236 4.87 16.00 -30.38
N THR A 237 3.99 15.57 -31.28
CA THR A 237 2.57 15.32 -30.96
C THR A 237 2.37 14.21 -29.93
N ARG A 238 3.29 13.24 -29.84
CA ARG A 238 3.27 12.22 -28.78
C ARG A 238 3.65 12.82 -27.43
N ILE A 239 4.68 13.67 -27.42
CA ILE A 239 5.10 14.41 -26.23
C ILE A 239 3.98 15.34 -25.74
N ASP A 240 3.29 16.03 -26.66
CA ASP A 240 2.17 16.91 -26.32
C ASP A 240 1.01 16.12 -25.70
N ASP A 241 0.67 14.91 -26.19
CA ASP A 241 -0.37 14.04 -25.59
C ASP A 241 0.04 13.57 -24.18
N ASP A 242 1.29 13.12 -23.99
CA ASP A 242 1.81 12.72 -22.68
C ASP A 242 1.74 13.88 -21.68
N VAL A 243 2.21 15.06 -22.12
CA VAL A 243 2.24 16.27 -21.31
C VAL A 243 0.83 16.71 -20.94
N GLU A 244 -0.10 16.69 -21.89
CA GLU A 244 -1.50 17.04 -21.66
C GLU A 244 -2.15 16.14 -20.61
N ARG A 245 -1.93 14.82 -20.68
CA ARG A 245 -2.48 13.84 -19.71
C ARG A 245 -1.95 14.09 -18.31
N ILE A 246 -0.64 14.26 -18.18
CA ILE A 246 0.02 14.52 -16.89
C ILE A 246 -0.48 15.84 -16.30
N LEU A 247 -0.49 16.93 -17.08
CA LEU A 247 -0.96 18.23 -16.62
C LEU A 247 -2.45 18.18 -16.25
N ARG A 248 -3.28 17.50 -17.03
CA ARG A 248 -4.71 17.30 -16.73
C ARG A 248 -4.90 16.67 -15.36
N ILE A 249 -4.14 15.63 -15.03
CA ILE A 249 -4.22 14.99 -13.70
C ILE A 249 -3.77 15.96 -12.60
N LYS A 250 -2.70 16.74 -12.81
CA LYS A 250 -2.24 17.76 -11.83
C LYS A 250 -3.31 18.82 -11.56
N PHE A 251 -3.98 19.31 -12.60
CA PHE A 251 -5.08 20.27 -12.48
C PHE A 251 -6.29 19.65 -11.79
N VAL A 252 -6.72 18.45 -12.20
CA VAL A 252 -7.86 17.75 -11.57
C VAL A 252 -7.62 17.48 -10.09
N ALA A 253 -6.37 17.15 -9.71
CA ALA A 253 -5.99 16.93 -8.31
C ALA A 253 -5.82 18.23 -7.50
N GLY A 254 -5.92 19.40 -8.13
CA GLY A 254 -5.74 20.70 -7.48
C GLY A 254 -4.31 20.96 -7.00
N LEU A 255 -3.30 20.35 -7.65
CA LEU A 255 -1.90 20.48 -7.22
C LEU A 255 -1.32 21.86 -7.51
N PHE A 256 -1.86 22.58 -8.48
CA PHE A 256 -1.44 23.97 -8.75
C PHE A 256 -1.95 24.91 -7.65
N GLU A 257 -3.15 24.68 -7.12
CA GLU A 257 -3.75 25.45 -6.03
C GLU A 257 -3.17 25.05 -4.67
N HIS A 258 -2.85 23.77 -4.50
CA HIS A 258 -2.39 23.19 -3.24
C HIS A 258 -1.13 22.32 -3.42
N PRO A 259 0.01 22.94 -3.80
CA PRO A 259 1.24 22.19 -4.06
C PRO A 259 1.88 21.62 -2.79
N PHE A 260 1.61 22.21 -1.63
CA PHE A 260 2.21 21.84 -0.35
C PHE A 260 1.25 21.07 0.56
N THR A 261 1.82 20.36 1.52
CA THR A 261 1.09 19.61 2.53
C THR A 261 0.21 20.53 3.38
N ASP A 262 -0.98 20.06 3.75
CA ASP A 262 -1.86 20.81 4.66
C ASP A 262 -1.36 20.75 6.11
N ARG A 263 -0.75 21.83 6.59
CA ARG A 263 -0.20 21.91 7.96
C ARG A 263 -1.11 22.56 8.98
N PHE A 264 -2.16 23.25 8.52
CA PHE A 264 -2.99 24.12 9.36
C PHE A 264 -4.49 23.84 9.23
N GLY A 265 -4.88 22.93 8.32
CA GLY A 265 -6.25 22.47 8.16
C GLY A 265 -6.55 21.16 8.89
N TRP A 266 -7.60 20.48 8.43
CA TRP A 266 -8.15 19.27 9.05
C TRP A 266 -7.15 18.12 9.17
N LEU A 267 -6.13 18.07 8.30
CA LEU A 267 -5.09 17.05 8.33
C LEU A 267 -4.06 17.28 9.45
N GLN A 268 -4.00 18.45 10.09
CA GLN A 268 -3.03 18.72 11.16
C GLN A 268 -3.16 17.75 12.34
N GLY A 269 -4.40 17.38 12.72
CA GLY A 269 -4.65 16.39 13.77
C GLY A 269 -4.24 14.96 13.40
N ILE A 270 -4.14 14.67 12.11
CA ILE A 270 -3.68 13.39 11.55
C ILE A 270 -2.14 13.41 11.44
N LEU A 271 -1.57 14.55 11.03
CA LEU A 271 -0.13 14.80 10.86
C LEU A 271 0.69 14.58 12.14
N ILE A 272 0.08 14.86 13.30
CA ILE A 272 0.74 14.81 14.61
C ILE A 272 0.75 13.39 15.19
N SER A 273 -0.20 12.52 14.80
CA SER A 273 -0.15 11.12 15.21
C SER A 273 -1.15 10.23 14.45
N PHE A 274 -0.63 9.27 13.70
CA PHE A 274 -1.40 8.08 13.28
C PHE A 274 -1.72 7.14 14.46
N CYS A 275 -1.12 7.39 15.63
CA CYS A 275 -1.32 6.58 16.82
C CYS A 275 -2.78 6.59 17.29
N GLY A 276 -3.23 5.47 17.85
CA GLY A 276 -4.55 5.27 18.46
C GLY A 276 -4.87 6.19 19.65
N CYS A 277 -4.01 7.16 19.97
CA CYS A 277 -4.24 8.21 20.94
C CYS A 277 -5.10 9.37 20.41
N SER A 278 -5.23 9.52 19.08
CA SER A 278 -6.12 10.52 18.47
C SER A 278 -7.49 9.92 18.13
N LEU A 279 -8.57 10.73 18.15
CA LEU A 279 -9.91 10.27 17.75
C LEU A 279 -9.91 9.69 16.31
N TYR A 280 -9.10 10.28 15.44
CA TYR A 280 -8.87 9.79 14.08
C TYR A 280 -8.17 8.43 14.07
N GLY A 281 -7.06 8.28 14.80
CA GLY A 281 -6.34 7.01 14.93
C GLY A 281 -7.25 5.89 15.45
N ILE A 282 -8.10 6.19 16.44
CA ILE A 282 -9.11 5.25 16.94
C ILE A 282 -10.08 4.80 15.83
N LEU A 283 -10.52 5.72 14.97
CA LEU A 283 -11.42 5.39 13.86
C LEU A 283 -10.72 4.49 12.82
N CYS A 284 -9.49 4.81 12.46
CA CYS A 284 -8.69 4.03 11.50
C CYS A 284 -8.46 2.61 12.01
N ILE A 285 -8.02 2.47 13.26
CA ILE A 285 -7.84 1.17 13.93
C ILE A 285 -9.14 0.38 13.99
N LYS A 286 -10.29 1.04 14.20
CA LYS A 286 -11.61 0.35 14.17
C LYS A 286 -11.92 -0.23 12.80
N VAL A 287 -11.65 0.51 11.72
CA VAL A 287 -11.84 0.00 10.34
C VAL A 287 -10.89 -1.15 10.06
N ALA A 288 -9.61 -1.03 10.44
CA ALA A 288 -8.62 -2.10 10.26
C ALA A 288 -9.00 -3.36 11.06
N ARG A 289 -9.38 -3.21 12.32
CA ARG A 289 -9.84 -4.33 13.18
C ARG A 289 -11.12 -4.98 12.66
N GLU A 290 -12.04 -4.20 12.07
CA GLU A 290 -13.21 -4.74 11.38
C GLU A 290 -12.79 -5.56 10.15
N ALA A 291 -11.88 -5.03 9.34
CA ALA A 291 -11.37 -5.70 8.15
C ALA A 291 -10.67 -7.02 8.50
N VAL A 292 -9.78 -7.02 9.50
CA VAL A 292 -9.13 -8.22 10.02
C VAL A 292 -10.19 -9.24 10.46
N ARG A 293 -11.20 -8.84 11.22
CA ARG A 293 -12.24 -9.77 11.68
C ARG A 293 -13.03 -10.39 10.52
N LYS A 294 -13.40 -9.58 9.53
CA LYS A 294 -14.18 -10.02 8.37
C LYS A 294 -13.37 -10.83 7.36
N SER A 295 -12.04 -10.72 7.36
CA SER A 295 -11.16 -11.47 6.45
C SER A 295 -10.88 -12.91 6.89
N LEU A 296 -11.11 -13.24 8.17
CA LEU A 296 -10.86 -14.57 8.70
C LEU A 296 -11.78 -15.62 8.07
N VAL A 297 -11.19 -16.65 7.45
CA VAL A 297 -11.90 -17.81 6.92
C VAL A 297 -11.72 -18.99 7.87
N LEU A 298 -12.80 -19.39 8.54
CA LEU A 298 -12.79 -20.54 9.43
C LEU A 298 -12.80 -21.85 8.64
N LEU A 299 -11.63 -22.49 8.50
CA LEU A 299 -11.49 -23.73 7.73
C LEU A 299 -11.94 -24.98 8.50
N LYS A 300 -11.81 -24.98 9.83
CA LYS A 300 -12.17 -26.12 10.68
C LYS A 300 -12.52 -25.65 12.09
N ASN A 301 -13.58 -26.20 12.66
CA ASN A 301 -14.03 -25.86 14.02
C ASN A 301 -14.30 -27.11 14.88
N GLY A 302 -13.23 -27.82 15.24
CA GLY A 302 -13.30 -29.10 15.95
C GLY A 302 -13.12 -30.31 15.03
N LYS A 303 -12.76 -31.46 15.63
CA LYS A 303 -12.68 -32.75 14.90
C LYS A 303 -14.06 -33.40 14.75
N ASP A 304 -14.95 -33.15 15.69
CA ASP A 304 -16.34 -33.58 15.68
C ASP A 304 -17.22 -32.37 15.28
N PRO A 305 -17.92 -32.41 14.14
CA PRO A 305 -18.80 -31.32 13.69
C PRO A 305 -19.92 -30.96 14.68
N LYS A 306 -20.26 -31.86 15.61
CA LYS A 306 -21.28 -31.63 16.65
C LYS A 306 -20.71 -30.92 17.90
N LYS A 307 -19.38 -30.79 18.00
CA LYS A 307 -18.69 -30.19 19.15
C LYS A 307 -17.76 -29.08 18.67
N PRO A 308 -18.31 -27.87 18.43
CA PRO A 308 -17.50 -26.74 17.99
C PRO A 308 -16.45 -26.38 19.05
N PHE A 309 -15.25 -26.03 18.61
CA PHE A 309 -14.15 -25.62 19.48
C PHE A 309 -14.14 -24.10 19.71
N LEU A 310 -14.52 -23.34 18.69
CA LEU A 310 -14.69 -21.90 18.70
C LEU A 310 -16.17 -21.54 18.83
N PRO A 311 -16.52 -20.46 19.56
CA PRO A 311 -15.60 -19.51 20.22
C PRO A 311 -14.96 -20.08 21.49
N LEU A 312 -13.73 -19.62 21.79
CA LEU A 312 -12.98 -20.03 22.99
C LEU A 312 -13.60 -19.49 24.28
N ASP A 313 -13.44 -20.25 25.36
CA ASP A 313 -13.89 -19.85 26.70
C ASP A 313 -12.98 -18.76 27.29
N LYS A 314 -13.53 -17.56 27.50
CA LYS A 314 -12.82 -16.41 28.08
C LYS A 314 -12.61 -16.54 29.59
N THR A 315 -13.18 -17.54 30.24
CA THR A 315 -13.05 -17.79 31.68
C THR A 315 -11.99 -18.83 32.02
N ALA A 316 -11.32 -19.40 31.00
CA ALA A 316 -10.21 -20.32 31.17
C ALA A 316 -9.15 -19.75 32.12
N LYS A 317 -8.66 -20.59 33.02
CA LYS A 317 -7.71 -20.16 34.07
C LYS A 317 -6.27 -20.10 33.59
N LYS A 318 -5.91 -20.98 32.66
CA LYS A 318 -4.55 -21.10 32.13
C LYS A 318 -4.61 -21.52 30.66
N ILE A 319 -3.95 -20.77 29.79
CA ILE A 319 -3.89 -21.04 28.36
C ILE A 319 -2.45 -20.98 27.86
N LEU A 320 -2.19 -21.67 26.75
CA LEU A 320 -0.92 -21.58 26.03
C LEU A 320 -1.10 -20.68 24.80
N VAL A 321 -0.15 -19.78 24.56
CA VAL A 321 0.02 -19.08 23.29
C VAL A 321 1.37 -19.52 22.71
N ALA A 322 1.37 -19.96 21.46
CA ALA A 322 2.57 -20.54 20.83
C ALA A 322 2.67 -20.20 19.34
N GLY A 323 3.80 -20.58 18.74
CA GLY A 323 4.09 -20.37 17.34
C GLY A 323 4.83 -19.06 17.07
N THR A 324 5.60 -19.06 15.98
CA THR A 324 6.50 -17.95 15.58
C THR A 324 5.79 -16.67 15.19
N HIS A 325 4.48 -16.70 14.95
CA HIS A 325 3.69 -15.52 14.55
C HIS A 325 2.86 -14.93 15.69
N ALA A 326 2.83 -15.58 16.86
CA ALA A 326 1.93 -15.16 17.94
C ALA A 326 2.34 -13.82 18.57
N ASP A 327 3.63 -13.50 18.60
CA ASP A 327 4.15 -12.21 19.09
C ASP A 327 5.11 -11.54 18.07
N ASP A 328 4.77 -11.64 16.80
CA ASP A 328 5.54 -11.03 15.71
C ASP A 328 4.64 -10.15 14.84
N LEU A 329 4.79 -8.82 14.98
CA LEU A 329 3.97 -7.85 14.27
C LEU A 329 4.28 -7.84 12.76
N GLY A 330 5.55 -8.01 12.41
CA GLY A 330 6.00 -8.03 11.03
C GLY A 330 5.48 -9.24 10.27
N HIS A 331 5.51 -10.43 10.88
CA HIS A 331 4.92 -11.64 10.31
C HIS A 331 3.41 -11.52 10.07
N GLN A 332 2.65 -10.87 10.96
CA GLN A 332 1.20 -10.67 10.71
C GLN A 332 0.89 -9.59 9.67
N CYS A 333 1.84 -8.70 9.37
CA CYS A 333 1.70 -7.66 8.35
C CYS A 333 2.14 -8.14 6.95
N GLY A 334 3.19 -8.97 6.87
CA GLY A 334 3.72 -9.45 5.60
C GLY A 334 4.60 -8.44 4.86
N GLY A 335 4.91 -8.73 3.60
CA GLY A 335 5.60 -7.83 2.68
C GLY A 335 4.92 -6.46 2.54
N TRP A 336 5.65 -5.50 1.96
CA TRP A 336 5.22 -4.10 1.84
C TRP A 336 4.82 -3.46 3.18
N THR A 337 5.55 -3.75 4.26
CA THR A 337 5.35 -3.11 5.56
C THR A 337 6.70 -2.67 6.09
N ALA A 338 6.89 -1.36 6.26
CA ALA A 338 8.15 -0.68 6.60
C ALA A 338 9.30 -0.87 5.58
N THR A 339 9.46 -2.05 4.97
CA THR A 339 10.40 -2.37 3.89
C THR A 339 9.67 -3.09 2.76
N TRP A 340 10.33 -3.22 1.59
CA TRP A 340 9.75 -3.89 0.43
C TRP A 340 9.33 -5.35 0.72
N THR A 341 10.23 -6.14 1.28
CA THR A 341 9.99 -7.56 1.62
C THR A 341 9.38 -7.76 3.01
N GLY A 342 9.05 -6.68 3.72
CA GLY A 342 8.73 -6.76 5.15
C GLY A 342 9.91 -7.24 6.00
N LEU A 343 9.65 -7.40 7.30
CA LEU A 343 10.62 -7.76 8.33
C LEU A 343 9.90 -8.55 9.43
N SER A 344 10.65 -9.29 10.26
CA SER A 344 10.16 -9.91 11.50
C SER A 344 10.27 -8.92 12.67
N GLY A 345 9.44 -9.10 13.70
CA GLY A 345 9.47 -8.36 14.96
C GLY A 345 8.50 -7.19 15.01
N ARG A 346 8.73 -6.23 15.92
CA ARG A 346 7.89 -5.03 16.09
C ARG A 346 8.37 -3.89 15.18
N ILE A 347 7.96 -3.95 13.92
CA ILE A 347 8.46 -3.09 12.83
C ILE A 347 7.64 -1.81 12.62
N THR A 348 6.56 -1.64 13.40
CA THR A 348 5.68 -0.46 13.44
C THR A 348 4.88 -0.48 14.75
N VAL A 349 3.93 0.44 14.91
CA VAL A 349 2.98 0.45 16.02
C VAL A 349 1.81 -0.49 15.72
N GLY A 350 1.52 -1.42 16.63
CA GLY A 350 0.43 -2.36 16.47
C GLY A 350 0.29 -3.33 17.64
N THR A 351 -0.71 -4.19 17.54
CA THR A 351 -1.07 -5.21 18.54
C THR A 351 -0.84 -6.59 17.95
N THR A 352 0.03 -7.39 18.57
CA THR A 352 0.22 -8.79 18.17
C THR A 352 -0.96 -9.67 18.62
N ILE A 353 -1.03 -10.92 18.17
CA ILE A 353 -2.04 -11.87 18.65
C ILE A 353 -1.90 -12.08 20.17
N LEU A 354 -0.65 -12.20 20.67
CA LEU A 354 -0.36 -12.32 22.08
C LEU A 354 -0.79 -11.07 22.86
N ASP A 355 -0.48 -9.87 22.36
CA ASP A 355 -0.93 -8.61 22.97
C ASP A 355 -2.46 -8.57 23.07
N ALA A 356 -3.16 -8.93 21.98
CA ALA A 356 -4.61 -8.90 21.92
C ALA A 356 -5.25 -9.88 22.91
N LEU A 357 -4.66 -11.06 23.10
CA LEU A 357 -5.12 -12.04 24.10
C LEU A 357 -4.88 -11.55 25.53
N ARG A 358 -3.71 -10.95 25.81
CA ARG A 358 -3.40 -10.34 27.10
C ARG A 358 -4.37 -9.21 27.43
N GLU A 359 -4.64 -8.32 26.49
CA GLU A 359 -5.61 -7.21 26.65
C GLU A 359 -7.03 -7.75 26.89
N LEU A 360 -7.46 -8.76 26.12
CA LEU A 360 -8.81 -9.30 26.19
C LEU A 360 -9.10 -10.07 27.48
N LEU A 361 -8.15 -10.88 27.94
CA LEU A 361 -8.33 -11.78 29.09
C LEU A 361 -7.92 -11.12 30.42
N GLY A 362 -6.96 -10.19 30.37
CA GLY A 362 -6.41 -9.52 31.54
C GLY A 362 -5.86 -10.50 32.58
N ASP A 363 -5.81 -10.07 33.83
CA ASP A 363 -5.21 -10.83 34.94
C ASP A 363 -6.05 -12.06 35.39
N LYS A 364 -7.20 -12.32 34.74
CA LYS A 364 -8.12 -13.42 35.09
C LYS A 364 -7.66 -14.77 34.56
N THR A 365 -6.79 -14.76 33.57
CA THR A 365 -6.28 -15.95 32.88
C THR A 365 -4.76 -15.89 32.84
N GLU A 366 -4.09 -16.94 33.32
CA GLU A 366 -2.67 -17.10 33.15
C GLU A 366 -2.37 -17.45 31.69
N ILE A 367 -1.58 -16.60 31.02
CA ILE A 367 -1.15 -16.82 29.64
C ILE A 367 0.33 -17.22 29.65
N VAL A 368 0.61 -18.47 29.32
CA VAL A 368 1.99 -18.93 29.07
C VAL A 368 2.27 -18.71 27.59
N PHE A 369 3.33 -17.97 27.28
CA PHE A 369 3.80 -17.80 25.91
C PHE A 369 5.09 -18.58 25.70
N GLU A 370 5.05 -19.52 24.77
CA GLU A 370 6.24 -20.28 24.36
C GLU A 370 6.19 -20.49 22.84
N PRO A 371 7.08 -19.87 22.05
CA PRO A 371 7.05 -19.97 20.59
C PRO A 371 7.13 -21.41 20.07
N ASN A 372 7.94 -22.25 20.72
CA ASN A 372 8.22 -23.63 20.33
C ASN A 372 8.06 -24.56 21.55
N PRO A 373 6.82 -24.87 21.98
CA PRO A 373 6.57 -25.66 23.17
C PRO A 373 7.08 -27.10 23.00
N THR A 374 7.58 -27.66 24.09
CA THR A 374 8.14 -29.02 24.13
C THR A 374 7.18 -30.01 24.81
N ALA A 375 7.51 -31.30 24.79
CA ALA A 375 6.76 -32.29 25.57
C ALA A 375 6.75 -31.97 27.08
N GLU A 376 7.81 -31.33 27.59
CA GLU A 376 7.92 -30.90 28.98
C GLU A 376 6.95 -29.76 29.32
N THR A 377 6.75 -28.82 28.39
CA THR A 377 5.74 -27.75 28.51
C THR A 377 4.36 -28.33 28.83
N PHE A 378 3.95 -29.37 28.09
CA PHE A 378 2.65 -30.02 28.27
C PHE A 378 2.60 -30.94 29.50
N ALA A 379 3.74 -31.51 29.91
CA ALA A 379 3.80 -32.34 31.12
C ALA A 379 3.73 -31.52 32.42
N SER A 380 4.19 -30.27 32.38
CA SER A 380 4.29 -29.39 33.55
C SER A 380 3.07 -28.48 33.77
N HIS A 381 2.14 -28.41 32.80
CA HIS A 381 1.04 -27.46 32.82
C HIS A 381 -0.29 -28.12 32.41
N ASP A 382 -1.38 -27.72 33.08
CA ASP A 382 -2.74 -28.06 32.68
C ASP A 382 -3.37 -26.87 31.93
N PHE A 383 -3.21 -26.85 30.62
CA PHE A 383 -3.77 -25.79 29.76
C PHE A 383 -5.21 -26.11 29.36
N SER A 384 -6.11 -25.13 29.52
CA SER A 384 -7.50 -25.27 29.04
C SER A 384 -7.58 -25.35 27.50
N PHE A 385 -6.75 -24.59 26.81
CA PHE A 385 -6.54 -24.66 25.36
C PHE A 385 -5.23 -23.96 24.97
N ALA A 386 -4.84 -24.12 23.71
CA ALA A 386 -3.73 -23.40 23.09
C ALA A 386 -4.19 -22.56 21.89
N VAL A 387 -3.63 -21.37 21.74
CA VAL A 387 -3.69 -20.57 20.51
C VAL A 387 -2.31 -20.63 19.86
N VAL A 388 -2.22 -21.25 18.68
CA VAL A 388 -0.96 -21.40 17.95
C VAL A 388 -1.03 -20.60 16.65
N ALA A 389 -0.14 -19.62 16.50
CA ALA A 389 -0.06 -18.80 15.29
C ALA A 389 1.25 -19.09 14.53
N ILE A 390 1.11 -19.60 13.31
CA ILE A 390 2.19 -19.95 12.39
C ILE A 390 1.77 -19.57 10.97
N GLY A 391 2.73 -19.41 10.08
CA GLY A 391 2.47 -19.00 8.70
C GLY A 391 3.76 -18.82 7.91
N GLU A 392 3.61 -18.18 6.76
CA GLU A 392 4.71 -17.76 5.89
C GLU A 392 5.42 -16.54 6.50
N GLY A 393 6.74 -16.45 6.28
CA GLY A 393 7.45 -15.19 6.51
C GLY A 393 7.02 -14.12 5.49
N PRO A 394 7.27 -12.84 5.79
CA PRO A 394 6.94 -11.71 4.91
C PRO A 394 7.70 -11.75 3.58
#